data_AF-A0A419KXH1-F1
#
_entry.id   AF-A0A419KXH1-F1
#
_cell.length_a   1.000
_cell.length_b   1.000
_cell.length_c   1.000
_cell.angle_alpha   90.00
_cell.angle_beta   90.00
_cell.angle_gamma   90.00
#
_symmetry.space_group_name_H-M   'P 1'
#
loop_
_entity.id
_entity.type
_entity.pdbx_description
1 polymer ?
#
loop_
_entity_poly.entity_id
_entity_poly.type
_entity_poly.pdbx_seq_one_letter_code
_entity_poly.pdbx_strand_id
1 'polypeptide(L)'
;MSLWKYSFELINKELEITRKKKQALDNLFAERKISQSTYDYLQSELEKAISELENNLRKLKERMATRAQELESQLSSLELLLASLEIHHAAGDVSDEAYEKENKAILLGIEATKRELNDIRNALEAPSAEPVAEQPAEAEGSVVEEAEVESVEAEKPSVEPEQVAAGYEELPREEREESVVEEQPSESPAVSQESSAEESPSTYSEESSSFSSWETESSSEY
;
A
#
# COMPACT_ATOMS: atom_id res chain seq x y z
N MET A 1 7.91 3.43 -4.09
CA MET A 1 8.39 2.44 -3.09
C MET A 1 7.51 1.20 -3.18
N SER A 2 8.01 0.02 -2.80
CA SER A 2 7.19 -1.20 -2.69
C SER A 2 6.18 -1.06 -1.54
N LEU A 3 4.96 -1.61 -1.69
CA LEU A 3 3.90 -1.47 -0.69
C LEU A 3 4.33 -1.98 0.71
N TRP A 4 5.07 -3.09 0.76
CA TRP A 4 5.53 -3.66 2.03
C TRP A 4 6.50 -2.72 2.78
N LYS A 5 7.35 -1.97 2.08
CA LYS A 5 8.28 -0.99 2.69
C LYS A 5 7.50 0.13 3.37
N TYR A 6 6.54 0.71 2.64
CA TYR A 6 5.67 1.75 3.17
C TYR A 6 4.86 1.27 4.40
N SER A 7 4.26 0.08 4.34
CA SER A 7 3.57 -0.49 5.51
C SER A 7 4.51 -0.74 6.69
N PHE A 8 5.74 -1.18 6.43
CA PHE A 8 6.74 -1.46 7.46
C PHE A 8 7.19 -0.16 8.16
N GLU A 9 7.53 0.86 7.38
CA GLU A 9 7.90 2.19 7.89
C GLU A 9 6.75 2.83 8.69
N LEU A 10 5.53 2.77 8.16
CA LEU A 10 4.34 3.33 8.81
C LEU A 10 4.05 2.68 10.16
N ILE A 11 4.03 1.34 10.23
CA ILE A 11 3.73 0.62 11.49
C ILE A 11 4.83 0.87 12.54
N ASN A 12 6.11 0.91 12.15
CA ASN A 12 7.20 1.21 13.08
C ASN A 12 7.11 2.66 13.61
N LYS A 13 6.82 3.64 12.74
CA LYS A 13 6.62 5.04 13.14
C LYS A 13 5.42 5.20 14.08
N GLU A 14 4.32 4.50 13.82
CA GLU A 14 3.12 4.55 14.66
C GLU A 14 3.35 3.87 16.03
N LEU A 15 4.10 2.76 16.08
CA LEU A 15 4.56 2.14 17.32
C LEU A 15 5.42 3.10 18.15
N GLU A 16 6.37 3.77 17.52
CA GLU A 16 7.25 4.74 18.18
C GLU A 16 6.45 5.91 18.80
N ILE A 17 5.55 6.52 18.01
CA ILE A 17 4.68 7.60 18.46
C ILE A 17 3.78 7.14 19.61
N THR A 18 3.20 5.93 19.52
CA THR A 18 2.28 5.41 20.55
C THR A 18 3.02 5.06 21.85
N ARG A 19 4.24 4.52 21.76
CA ARG A 19 5.12 4.32 22.93
C ARG A 19 5.54 5.64 23.58
N LYS A 20 5.86 6.68 22.78
CA LYS A 20 6.12 8.04 23.29
C LYS A 20 4.90 8.65 23.97
N LYS A 21 3.68 8.45 23.43
CA LYS A 21 2.42 8.86 24.09
C LYS A 21 2.21 8.13 25.43
N LYS A 22 2.51 6.83 25.51
CA LYS A 22 2.45 6.05 26.76
C LYS A 22 3.40 6.62 27.82
N GLN A 23 4.66 6.85 27.47
CA GLN A 23 5.64 7.46 28.38
C GLN A 23 5.20 8.87 28.86
N ALA A 24 4.62 9.67 27.96
CA ALA A 24 4.07 10.99 28.33
C ALA A 24 2.88 10.87 29.30
N LEU A 25 2.00 9.87 29.12
CA LEU A 25 0.90 9.57 30.03
C LEU A 25 1.41 9.14 31.42
N ASP A 26 2.41 8.26 31.48
CA ASP A 26 3.06 7.83 32.72
C ASP A 26 3.66 9.03 33.49
N ASN A 27 4.32 9.96 32.78
CA ASN A 27 4.85 11.19 33.37
C ASN A 27 3.74 12.10 33.92
N LEU A 28 2.66 12.32 33.17
CA LEU A 28 1.52 13.15 33.63
C LEU A 28 0.86 12.58 34.88
N PHE A 29 0.80 11.24 35.00
CA PHE A 29 0.30 10.57 36.19
C PHE A 29 1.28 10.68 37.38
N ALA A 30 2.58 10.49 37.15
CA ALA A 30 3.61 10.66 38.18
C ALA A 30 3.65 12.10 38.74
N GLU A 31 3.45 13.10 37.88
CA GLU A 31 3.32 14.52 38.24
C GLU A 31 1.95 14.87 38.88
N ARG A 32 1.04 13.89 39.02
CA ARG A 32 -0.33 14.04 39.54
C ARG A 32 -1.19 15.08 38.79
N LYS A 33 -0.90 15.29 37.50
CA LYS A 33 -1.66 16.19 36.62
C LYS A 33 -2.99 15.57 36.15
N ILE A 34 -3.12 14.25 36.24
CA ILE A 34 -4.32 13.48 35.90
C ILE A 34 -4.73 12.54 37.05
N SER A 35 -6.00 12.15 37.09
CA SER A 35 -6.49 11.17 38.07
C SER A 35 -6.14 9.73 37.68
N GLN A 36 -6.16 8.82 38.66
CA GLN A 36 -6.02 7.38 38.44
C GLN A 36 -6.99 6.85 37.38
N SER A 37 -8.27 7.22 37.47
CA SER A 37 -9.30 6.74 36.53
C SER A 37 -9.07 7.19 35.09
N THR A 38 -8.54 8.40 34.88
CA THR A 38 -8.16 8.90 33.55
C THR A 38 -6.88 8.23 33.04
N TYR A 39 -5.91 7.99 33.93
CA TYR A 39 -4.71 7.22 33.60
C TYR A 39 -5.05 5.80 33.17
N ASP A 40 -5.78 5.02 33.99
CA ASP A 40 -6.12 3.62 33.72
C ASP A 40 -6.85 3.46 32.38
N TYR A 41 -7.81 4.34 32.09
CA TYR A 41 -8.53 4.36 30.82
C TYR A 41 -7.58 4.59 29.62
N LEU A 42 -6.81 5.67 29.64
CA LEU A 42 -5.90 6.02 28.53
C LEU A 42 -4.76 5.00 28.38
N GLN A 43 -4.28 4.43 29.48
CA GLN A 43 -3.27 3.38 29.50
C GLN A 43 -3.79 2.13 28.78
N SER A 44 -5.01 1.70 29.10
CA SER A 44 -5.61 0.51 28.47
C SER A 44 -5.78 0.66 26.95
N GLU A 45 -6.19 1.84 26.47
CA GLU A 45 -6.31 2.13 25.04
C GLU A 45 -4.95 2.21 24.33
N LEU A 46 -3.92 2.81 24.95
CA LEU A 46 -2.56 2.84 24.41
C LEU A 46 -1.91 1.44 24.39
N GLU A 47 -2.11 0.62 25.41
CA GLU A 47 -1.61 -0.76 25.46
C GLU A 47 -2.29 -1.65 24.42
N LYS A 48 -3.59 -1.47 24.21
CA LYS A 48 -4.34 -2.12 23.13
C LYS A 48 -3.80 -1.70 21.75
N ALA A 49 -3.64 -0.39 21.50
CA ALA A 49 -3.10 0.12 20.24
C ALA A 49 -1.68 -0.40 19.96
N ILE A 50 -0.79 -0.42 20.96
CA ILE A 50 0.56 -1.03 20.84
C ILE A 50 0.44 -2.52 20.49
N SER A 51 -0.43 -3.27 21.17
CA SER A 51 -0.63 -4.70 20.93
C SER A 51 -1.14 -5.01 19.51
N GLU A 52 -2.07 -4.20 19.01
CA GLU A 52 -2.59 -4.30 17.64
C GLU A 52 -1.51 -3.99 16.60
N LEU A 53 -0.73 -2.92 16.79
CA LEU A 53 0.38 -2.55 15.92
C LEU A 53 1.50 -3.60 15.91
N GLU A 54 1.86 -4.16 17.06
CA GLU A 54 2.84 -5.26 17.15
C GLU A 54 2.34 -6.54 16.47
N ASN A 55 1.04 -6.82 16.55
CA ASN A 55 0.42 -7.93 15.82
C ASN A 55 0.46 -7.71 14.29
N ASN A 56 0.18 -6.49 13.84
CA ASN A 56 0.24 -6.10 12.43
C ASN A 56 1.68 -6.15 11.90
N LEU A 57 2.66 -5.68 12.68
CA LEU A 57 4.09 -5.79 12.34
C LEU A 57 4.53 -7.26 12.19
N ARG A 58 4.10 -8.13 13.11
CA ARG A 58 4.39 -9.57 13.07
C ARG A 58 3.84 -10.22 11.80
N LYS A 59 2.55 -10.01 11.51
CA LYS A 59 1.88 -10.48 10.27
C LYS A 59 2.52 -9.94 9.00
N LEU A 60 3.06 -8.72 9.04
CA LEU A 60 3.82 -8.15 7.92
C LEU A 60 5.18 -8.85 7.76
N LYS A 61 5.94 -9.05 8.85
CA LYS A 61 7.22 -9.78 8.82
C LYS A 61 7.05 -11.23 8.35
N GLU A 62 5.99 -11.92 8.77
CA GLU A 62 5.64 -13.26 8.29
C GLU A 62 5.42 -13.28 6.76
N ARG A 63 4.59 -12.38 6.23
CA ARG A 63 4.38 -12.26 4.76
C ARG A 63 5.65 -11.89 4.00
N MET A 64 6.49 -11.02 4.57
CA MET A 64 7.79 -10.67 4.01
C MET A 64 8.71 -11.89 3.94
N ALA A 65 8.77 -12.72 4.98
CA ALA A 65 9.55 -13.95 4.96
C ALA A 65 9.05 -14.95 3.90
N THR A 66 7.73 -15.12 3.75
CA THR A 66 7.15 -15.94 2.66
C THR A 66 7.51 -15.37 1.28
N ARG A 67 7.45 -14.04 1.10
CA ARG A 67 7.86 -13.39 -0.16
C ARG A 67 9.35 -13.55 -0.46
N ALA A 68 10.22 -13.57 0.56
CA ALA A 68 11.64 -13.86 0.38
C ALA A 68 11.87 -15.29 -0.15
N GLN A 69 11.18 -16.29 0.40
CA GLN A 69 11.25 -17.68 -0.09
C GLN A 69 10.71 -17.82 -1.53
N GLU A 70 9.65 -17.09 -1.87
CA GLU A 70 9.14 -17.03 -3.23
C GLU A 70 10.16 -16.42 -4.21
N LEU A 71 10.81 -15.31 -3.81
CA LEU A 71 11.86 -14.65 -4.59
C LEU A 71 13.10 -15.54 -4.80
N GLU A 72 13.47 -16.36 -3.82
CA GLU A 72 14.56 -17.36 -3.94
C GLU A 72 14.23 -18.45 -4.98
N SER A 73 12.97 -18.89 -5.03
CA SER A 73 12.46 -19.83 -6.04
C SER A 73 12.38 -19.19 -7.43
N GLN A 74 11.90 -17.93 -7.52
CA GLN A 74 11.88 -17.14 -8.76
C GLN A 74 13.30 -16.92 -9.30
N LEU A 75 14.26 -16.61 -8.43
CA LEU A 75 15.66 -16.47 -8.82
C LEU A 75 16.24 -17.77 -9.38
N SER A 76 16.01 -18.89 -8.68
CA SER A 76 16.48 -20.22 -9.14
C SER A 76 15.89 -20.60 -10.50
N SER A 77 14.62 -20.23 -10.74
CA SER A 77 13.93 -20.45 -12.01
C SER A 77 14.50 -19.58 -13.15
N LEU A 78 14.85 -18.32 -12.86
CA LEU A 78 15.50 -17.42 -13.82
C LEU A 78 16.94 -17.87 -14.15
N GLU A 79 17.69 -18.38 -13.17
CA GLU A 79 19.04 -18.91 -13.39
C GLU A 79 19.00 -20.21 -14.23
N LEU A 80 17.99 -21.07 -14.05
CA LEU A 80 17.75 -22.22 -14.92
C LEU A 80 17.34 -21.80 -16.34
N LEU A 81 16.47 -20.79 -16.48
CA LEU A 81 16.07 -20.26 -17.79
C LEU A 81 17.26 -19.67 -18.55
N LEU A 82 18.13 -18.93 -17.85
CA LEU A 82 19.38 -18.43 -18.42
C LEU A 82 20.25 -19.58 -18.94
N ALA A 83 20.51 -20.60 -18.11
CA ALA A 83 21.30 -21.77 -18.52
C ALA A 83 20.69 -22.51 -19.72
N SER A 84 19.36 -22.58 -19.82
CA SER A 84 18.67 -23.17 -20.98
C SER A 84 18.84 -22.33 -22.25
N LEU A 85 18.78 -21.00 -22.14
CA LEU A 85 19.00 -20.07 -23.25
C LEU A 85 20.44 -20.17 -23.79
N GLU A 86 21.43 -20.21 -22.91
CA GLU A 86 22.85 -20.41 -23.25
C GLU A 86 23.06 -21.72 -24.03
N ILE A 87 22.41 -22.81 -23.61
CA ILE A 87 22.50 -24.11 -24.31
C ILE A 87 21.89 -24.03 -25.71
N HIS A 88 20.72 -23.42 -25.87
CA HIS A 88 20.06 -23.30 -27.18
C HIS A 88 20.80 -22.36 -28.13
N HIS A 89 21.37 -21.25 -27.63
CA HIS A 89 22.24 -20.38 -28.43
C HIS A 89 23.51 -21.10 -28.87
N ALA A 90 24.19 -21.82 -27.96
CA ALA A 90 25.37 -22.61 -28.29
C ALA A 90 25.09 -23.79 -29.26
N ALA A 91 23.86 -24.32 -29.27
CA ALA A 91 23.40 -25.31 -30.24
C ALA A 91 23.07 -24.72 -31.62
N GLY A 92 22.88 -23.40 -31.71
CA GLY A 92 22.40 -22.72 -32.92
C GLY A 92 20.88 -22.77 -33.12
N ASP A 93 20.12 -23.16 -32.09
CA ASP A 93 18.64 -23.19 -32.11
C ASP A 93 18.03 -21.77 -32.04
N VAL A 94 18.79 -20.81 -31.50
CA VAL A 94 18.37 -19.42 -31.26
C VAL A 94 19.33 -18.47 -31.97
N SER A 95 18.81 -17.42 -32.62
CA SER A 95 19.63 -16.40 -33.29
C SER A 95 20.25 -15.42 -32.30
N ASP A 96 21.40 -14.83 -32.66
CA ASP A 96 22.10 -13.83 -31.82
C ASP A 96 21.18 -12.68 -31.37
N GLU A 97 20.30 -12.19 -32.25
CA GLU A 97 19.35 -11.11 -31.94
C GLU A 97 18.31 -11.54 -30.88
N ALA A 98 17.81 -12.78 -30.98
CA ALA A 98 16.86 -13.32 -30.01
C ALA A 98 17.55 -13.60 -28.67
N TYR A 99 18.74 -14.21 -28.71
CA TYR A 99 19.59 -14.46 -27.55
C TYR A 99 19.89 -13.17 -26.77
N GLU A 100 20.43 -12.14 -27.42
CA GLU A 100 20.79 -10.87 -26.75
C GLU A 100 19.58 -10.20 -26.09
N LYS A 101 18.42 -10.25 -26.75
CA LYS A 101 17.16 -9.70 -26.22
C LYS A 101 16.68 -10.48 -24.99
N GLU A 102 16.66 -11.81 -25.06
CA GLU A 102 16.18 -12.67 -23.98
C GLU A 102 17.13 -12.70 -22.79
N ASN A 103 18.44 -12.83 -23.05
CA ASN A 103 19.50 -12.76 -22.04
C ASN A 103 19.39 -11.46 -21.23
N LYS A 104 19.31 -10.31 -21.91
CA LYS A 104 19.11 -9.00 -21.25
C LYS A 104 17.85 -8.96 -20.39
N ALA A 105 16.74 -9.53 -20.85
CA ALA A 105 15.49 -9.58 -20.08
C ALA A 105 15.62 -10.46 -18.82
N ILE A 106 16.26 -11.63 -18.94
CA ILE A 106 16.50 -12.55 -17.82
C ILE A 106 17.44 -11.92 -16.80
N LEU A 107 18.55 -11.30 -17.23
CA LEU A 107 19.49 -10.62 -16.34
C LEU A 107 18.84 -9.47 -15.57
N LEU A 108 17.99 -8.67 -16.20
CA LEU A 108 17.19 -7.63 -15.52
C LEU A 108 16.23 -8.22 -14.49
N GLY A 109 15.60 -9.35 -14.80
CA GLY A 109 14.76 -10.10 -13.85
C GLY A 109 15.55 -10.61 -12.64
N ILE A 110 16.74 -11.17 -12.88
CA ILE A 110 17.67 -11.63 -11.84
C ILE A 110 18.09 -10.48 -10.92
N GLU A 111 18.46 -9.32 -11.49
CA GLU A 111 18.86 -8.13 -10.73
C GLU A 111 17.70 -7.58 -9.88
N ALA A 112 16.49 -7.48 -10.47
CA ALA A 112 15.30 -7.00 -9.77
C ALA A 112 14.91 -7.93 -8.60
N THR A 113 14.93 -9.25 -8.84
CA THR A 113 14.64 -10.28 -7.83
C THR A 113 15.66 -10.26 -6.70
N LYS A 114 16.96 -10.19 -7.03
CA LYS A 114 18.05 -10.07 -6.04
C LYS A 114 17.93 -8.79 -5.21
N ARG A 115 17.56 -7.66 -5.81
CA ARG A 115 17.33 -6.39 -5.12
C ARG A 115 16.17 -6.48 -4.12
N GLU A 116 14.99 -6.96 -4.54
CA GLU A 116 13.84 -7.08 -3.62
C GLU A 116 14.12 -8.07 -2.48
N LEU A 117 14.77 -9.20 -2.77
CA LEU A 117 15.13 -10.21 -1.77
C LEU A 117 16.10 -9.63 -0.71
N ASN A 118 17.12 -8.88 -1.16
CA ASN A 118 18.06 -8.21 -0.27
C ASN A 118 17.36 -7.14 0.59
N ASP A 119 16.49 -6.32 -0.01
CA ASP A 119 15.71 -5.32 0.71
C ASP A 119 14.84 -5.94 1.82
N ILE A 120 14.18 -7.07 1.54
CA ILE A 120 13.36 -7.79 2.51
C ILE A 120 14.21 -8.34 3.64
N ARG A 121 15.34 -9.02 3.34
CA ARG A 121 16.24 -9.58 4.36
C ARG A 121 16.78 -8.48 5.28
N ASN A 122 17.27 -7.37 4.72
CA ASN A 122 17.74 -6.22 5.51
C ASN A 122 16.66 -5.67 6.45
N ALA A 123 15.40 -5.56 6.00
CA ALA A 123 14.29 -5.09 6.82
C ALA A 123 13.83 -6.10 7.90
N LEU A 124 14.08 -7.41 7.71
CA LEU A 124 13.81 -8.44 8.71
C LEU A 124 14.93 -8.53 9.76
N GLU A 125 16.19 -8.41 9.33
CA GLU A 125 17.40 -8.42 10.18
C GLU A 125 17.61 -7.13 10.97
N ALA A 126 17.15 -5.99 10.44
CA ALA A 126 17.23 -4.72 11.13
C ALA A 126 16.60 -4.84 12.54
N PRO A 127 17.38 -4.58 13.62
CA PRO A 127 16.80 -4.49 14.95
C PRO A 127 15.75 -3.37 14.93
N SER A 128 14.67 -3.55 15.69
CA SER A 128 13.65 -2.52 15.89
C SER A 128 14.21 -1.40 16.78
N ALA A 129 15.21 -0.70 16.27
CA ALA A 129 15.96 0.36 16.91
C ALA A 129 15.67 1.68 16.19
N GLU A 130 15.05 2.57 16.96
CA GLU A 130 14.98 4.04 16.93
C GLU A 130 15.36 4.80 15.64
N PRO A 131 14.59 5.86 15.30
CA PRO A 131 14.78 6.57 14.04
C PRO A 131 16.17 7.22 13.98
N VAL A 132 16.90 6.87 12.92
CA VAL A 132 18.01 7.69 12.43
C VAL A 132 17.42 9.06 12.12
N ALA A 133 17.87 10.08 12.86
CA ALA A 133 17.39 11.45 12.69
C ALA A 133 17.59 11.91 11.24
N GLU A 134 16.63 12.67 10.74
CA GLU A 134 16.76 13.38 9.47
C GLU A 134 18.07 14.17 9.48
N GLN A 135 18.92 13.93 8.48
CA GLN A 135 20.11 14.73 8.22
C GLN A 135 19.71 15.80 7.20
N PRO A 136 19.60 17.08 7.59
CA PRO A 136 19.40 18.14 6.61
C PRO A 136 20.69 18.30 5.81
N ALA A 137 20.60 18.10 4.50
CA ALA A 137 21.58 18.69 3.61
C ALA A 137 21.30 20.20 3.55
N GLU A 138 22.32 21.05 3.77
CA GLU A 138 22.91 21.87 2.71
C GLU A 138 23.98 22.86 3.23
N ALA A 139 24.80 23.31 2.26
CA ALA A 139 25.67 24.48 2.27
C ALA A 139 26.92 24.51 3.18
N GLU A 140 28.07 24.40 2.53
CA GLU A 140 29.33 24.99 3.00
C GLU A 140 29.25 26.54 3.02
N GLY A 141 30.09 27.21 3.82
CA GLY A 141 30.59 28.53 3.45
C GLY A 141 30.66 29.63 4.51
N SER A 142 31.87 29.77 5.07
CA SER A 142 32.54 31.06 5.32
C SER A 142 32.20 31.93 6.55
N VAL A 143 33.09 31.80 7.55
CA VAL A 143 33.81 32.89 8.28
C VAL A 143 33.07 33.67 9.38
N VAL A 144 33.87 34.00 10.41
CA VAL A 144 33.57 34.61 11.72
C VAL A 144 34.06 36.08 11.74
N GLU A 145 33.76 36.82 12.82
CA GLU A 145 34.13 38.22 13.16
C GLU A 145 33.11 39.30 12.74
N GLU A 146 32.79 40.33 13.54
CA GLU A 146 32.91 40.54 15.01
C GLU A 146 31.91 41.67 15.42
N ALA A 147 31.70 41.88 16.73
CA ALA A 147 31.22 43.10 17.44
C ALA A 147 30.29 44.12 16.72
N GLU A 148 29.18 44.57 17.33
CA GLU A 148 29.21 45.54 18.43
C GLU A 148 27.89 45.53 19.25
N VAL A 149 27.89 46.17 20.42
CA VAL A 149 26.81 46.19 21.43
C VAL A 149 26.09 47.54 21.51
N GLU A 150 25.00 47.60 22.30
CA GLU A 150 24.32 48.83 22.75
C GLU A 150 23.44 49.49 21.67
N SER A 151 22.14 49.74 21.87
CA SER A 151 21.58 50.54 22.96
C SER A 151 20.09 50.23 23.22
N VAL A 152 19.60 50.60 24.40
CA VAL A 152 18.19 50.46 24.83
C VAL A 152 17.44 51.77 24.61
N GLU A 153 16.27 51.75 23.97
CA GLU A 153 15.18 52.67 24.34
C GLU A 153 13.81 52.05 24.05
N ALA A 154 12.79 52.48 24.79
CA ALA A 154 11.47 51.87 24.80
C ALA A 154 10.37 52.91 24.55
N GLU A 155 9.38 52.56 23.73
CA GLU A 155 8.01 53.04 23.97
C GLU A 155 6.95 52.02 23.50
N LYS A 156 5.87 51.92 24.28
CA LYS A 156 4.60 51.26 23.96
C LYS A 156 3.54 52.39 23.80
N PRO A 157 2.27 52.05 23.53
CA PRO A 157 1.73 51.42 22.34
C PRO A 157 0.71 52.36 21.66
N SER A 158 0.24 52.03 20.46
CA SER A 158 -0.97 52.69 19.91
C SER A 158 -2.02 51.64 19.54
N VAL A 159 -3.25 51.86 19.99
CA VAL A 159 -4.44 51.00 19.88
C VAL A 159 -5.65 51.90 19.59
N GLU A 160 -6.72 51.33 19.03
CA GLU A 160 -8.05 51.93 18.76
C GLU A 160 -8.13 52.95 17.60
N PRO A 161 -9.32 53.21 17.01
CA PRO A 161 -10.55 52.40 16.89
C PRO A 161 -10.85 52.16 15.36
N GLU A 162 -12.04 51.89 14.79
CA GLU A 162 -13.42 51.76 15.29
C GLU A 162 -14.23 50.68 14.51
N GLN A 163 -15.27 51.06 13.75
CA GLN A 163 -16.38 50.21 13.24
C GLN A 163 -17.10 50.89 12.05
N VAL A 164 -17.74 50.12 11.15
CA VAL A 164 -19.13 50.26 10.58
C VAL A 164 -19.44 48.90 9.90
N ALA A 165 -20.26 47.97 10.41
CA ALA A 165 -21.73 47.89 10.52
C ALA A 165 -22.50 47.67 9.18
N ALA A 166 -23.39 46.64 9.16
CA ALA A 166 -24.54 46.33 8.27
C ALA A 166 -24.47 46.70 6.75
N GLY A 167 -24.87 45.87 5.78
CA GLY A 167 -26.02 44.95 5.71
C GLY A 167 -26.75 45.18 4.36
N TYR A 168 -27.73 44.33 4.02
CA TYR A 168 -28.60 44.36 2.83
C TYR A 168 -27.97 44.24 1.40
N GLU A 169 -28.04 43.00 0.92
CA GLU A 169 -28.35 42.49 -0.42
C GLU A 169 -29.13 43.39 -1.41
N GLU A 170 -28.67 43.45 -2.68
CA GLU A 170 -29.54 43.39 -3.88
C GLU A 170 -28.74 42.90 -5.13
N LEU A 171 -29.24 41.85 -5.80
CA LEU A 171 -28.84 41.40 -7.15
C LEU A 171 -29.87 41.93 -8.17
N PRO A 172 -29.52 42.20 -9.44
CA PRO A 172 -29.78 41.15 -10.45
C PRO A 172 -28.95 41.16 -11.75
N ARG A 173 -29.02 40.02 -12.47
CA ARG A 173 -28.90 39.85 -13.95
C ARG A 173 -27.53 40.10 -14.62
N GLU A 174 -27.15 39.44 -15.71
CA GLU A 174 -27.56 38.19 -16.43
C GLU A 174 -26.26 37.76 -17.21
N GLU A 175 -26.09 36.69 -17.99
CA GLU A 175 -26.95 35.68 -18.64
C GLU A 175 -26.19 34.32 -18.63
N ARG A 176 -26.88 33.17 -18.58
CA ARG A 176 -26.54 31.96 -19.39
C ARG A 176 -27.64 30.89 -19.36
N GLU A 177 -28.59 31.04 -20.28
CA GLU A 177 -29.38 29.94 -20.86
C GLU A 177 -28.39 28.99 -21.61
N GLU A 178 -28.55 27.68 -21.85
CA GLU A 178 -29.63 26.66 -21.92
C GLU A 178 -28.91 25.29 -21.65
N SER A 179 -29.52 24.13 -21.41
CA SER A 179 -30.90 23.68 -21.20
C SER A 179 -30.86 22.35 -20.41
N VAL A 180 -31.90 22.05 -19.64
CA VAL A 180 -32.16 20.70 -19.07
C VAL A 180 -33.57 20.31 -19.51
N VAL A 181 -33.72 19.10 -20.04
CA VAL A 181 -35.04 18.49 -20.27
C VAL A 181 -35.18 17.32 -19.31
N GLU A 182 -36.29 17.32 -18.56
CA GLU A 182 -36.67 16.24 -17.65
C GLU A 182 -36.93 14.92 -18.39
N GLU A 183 -36.78 13.81 -17.68
CA GLU A 183 -37.88 12.83 -17.68
C GLU A 183 -38.04 12.16 -16.30
N GLN A 184 -39.25 11.69 -16.04
CA GLN A 184 -39.80 11.34 -14.71
C GLN A 184 -39.71 9.81 -14.41
N PRO A 185 -40.14 9.32 -13.22
CA PRO A 185 -39.57 8.12 -12.62
C PRO A 185 -40.16 6.77 -13.08
N SER A 186 -39.44 5.71 -12.73
CA SER A 186 -39.73 4.32 -13.09
C SER A 186 -40.97 3.72 -12.41
N GLU A 187 -41.74 2.96 -13.19
CA GLU A 187 -42.59 1.85 -12.71
C GLU A 187 -42.23 0.55 -13.45
N SER A 188 -42.53 -0.58 -12.83
CA SER A 188 -42.48 -1.96 -13.37
C SER A 188 -43.89 -2.54 -13.24
N PRO A 189 -44.39 -3.47 -14.09
CA PRO A 189 -43.71 -4.76 -14.33
C PRO A 189 -44.03 -5.50 -15.67
N ALA A 190 -43.54 -6.76 -15.75
CA ALA A 190 -44.13 -7.94 -16.42
C ALA A 190 -43.69 -8.38 -17.84
N VAL A 191 -42.95 -9.52 -17.86
CA VAL A 191 -43.13 -10.74 -18.68
C VAL A 191 -43.37 -10.64 -20.21
N SER A 192 -42.38 -11.11 -20.98
CA SER A 192 -42.48 -12.05 -22.14
C SER A 192 -41.06 -12.56 -22.45
N GLN A 193 -40.75 -13.84 -22.32
CA GLN A 193 -40.89 -14.88 -23.33
C GLN A 193 -40.30 -14.51 -24.70
N GLU A 194 -39.10 -15.04 -24.99
CA GLU A 194 -38.59 -15.22 -26.35
C GLU A 194 -38.44 -16.73 -26.61
N SER A 195 -39.01 -17.19 -27.72
CA SER A 195 -38.87 -18.55 -28.24
C SER A 195 -38.29 -18.47 -29.64
N SER A 196 -37.25 -19.26 -29.93
CA SER A 196 -36.78 -19.43 -31.31
C SER A 196 -36.21 -20.84 -31.53
N ALA A 197 -36.98 -21.63 -32.27
CA ALA A 197 -36.59 -22.79 -33.07
C ALA A 197 -37.18 -22.47 -34.47
N GLU A 198 -36.61 -22.78 -35.64
CA GLU A 198 -36.03 -23.99 -36.23
C GLU A 198 -35.16 -23.51 -37.45
N GLU A 199 -34.45 -24.27 -38.30
CA GLU A 199 -34.24 -25.71 -38.54
C GLU A 199 -32.89 -25.92 -39.30
N SER A 200 -32.14 -26.99 -38.99
CA SER A 200 -31.57 -28.05 -39.88
C SER A 200 -31.07 -27.81 -41.34
N PRO A 201 -30.38 -28.79 -41.99
CA PRO A 201 -29.33 -29.72 -41.50
C PRO A 201 -28.16 -29.94 -42.52
N SER A 202 -27.11 -30.71 -42.16
CA SER A 202 -26.56 -31.79 -43.01
C SER A 202 -25.49 -32.67 -42.35
N THR A 203 -25.53 -33.94 -42.75
CA THR A 203 -24.79 -35.13 -42.25
C THR A 203 -23.33 -35.25 -42.68
N TYR A 204 -22.46 -35.85 -41.84
CA TYR A 204 -21.51 -36.89 -42.29
C TYR A 204 -21.02 -37.82 -41.16
N SER A 205 -21.41 -39.09 -41.27
CA SER A 205 -20.78 -40.35 -40.83
C SER A 205 -20.52 -40.69 -39.35
N GLU A 206 -20.80 -41.97 -39.10
CA GLU A 206 -20.62 -42.73 -37.87
C GLU A 206 -19.18 -43.27 -37.73
N GLU A 207 -18.71 -43.44 -36.49
CA GLU A 207 -18.09 -44.73 -36.13
C GLU A 207 -18.41 -45.08 -34.66
N SER A 208 -18.49 -46.38 -34.38
CA SER A 208 -19.26 -46.93 -33.26
C SER A 208 -18.36 -47.39 -32.12
N SER A 209 -18.61 -46.94 -30.89
CA SER A 209 -18.13 -47.65 -29.70
C SER A 209 -19.07 -47.47 -28.51
N SER A 210 -20.13 -48.29 -28.50
CA SER A 210 -20.95 -48.50 -27.32
C SER A 210 -20.22 -49.43 -26.34
N PHE A 211 -20.05 -49.00 -25.10
CA PHE A 211 -19.95 -49.92 -23.98
C PHE A 211 -20.74 -49.39 -22.78
N SER A 212 -21.67 -50.20 -22.28
CA SER A 212 -22.57 -49.92 -21.16
C SER A 212 -21.77 -49.59 -19.88
N SER A 213 -22.13 -48.59 -19.07
CA SER A 213 -23.39 -48.49 -18.31
C SER A 213 -23.69 -49.70 -17.44
N TRP A 214 -23.32 -49.62 -16.16
CA TRP A 214 -24.14 -50.09 -15.05
C TRP A 214 -23.66 -49.49 -13.73
N GLU A 215 -24.61 -48.94 -12.99
CA GLU A 215 -24.44 -48.43 -11.63
C GLU A 215 -24.39 -49.59 -10.62
N THR A 216 -23.71 -49.39 -9.49
CA THR A 216 -24.20 -49.92 -8.20
C THR A 216 -23.88 -48.94 -7.07
N GLU A 217 -24.93 -48.37 -6.49
CA GLU A 217 -24.91 -47.55 -5.27
C GLU A 217 -25.15 -48.44 -4.03
N SER A 218 -24.30 -48.34 -2.99
CA SER A 218 -24.55 -48.64 -1.55
C SER A 218 -23.19 -48.71 -0.82
N SER A 219 -22.88 -48.05 0.32
CA SER A 219 -23.62 -47.62 1.54
C SER A 219 -23.40 -48.56 2.75
N SER A 220 -23.35 -47.97 3.95
CA SER A 220 -23.13 -48.56 5.31
C SER A 220 -21.76 -49.24 5.55
N GLU A 221 -20.91 -48.70 6.45
CA GLU A 221 -20.86 -48.95 7.91
C GLU A 221 -20.40 -50.37 8.30
N TYR A 222 -19.24 -50.45 8.96
CA TYR A 222 -19.01 -51.16 10.24
C TYR A 222 -17.64 -50.77 10.83
#